data_AF-X1K280-F1
#
_entry.id   AF-X1K280-F1
#
_cell.length_a   1.000
_cell.length_b   1.000
_cell.length_c   1.000
_cell.angle_alpha   90.00
_cell.angle_beta   90.00
_cell.angle_gamma   90.00
#
_symmetry.space_group_name_H-M   'P 1'
#
loop_
_entity.id
_entity.type
_entity.pdbx_description
1 polymer ?
#
loop_
_entity_poly.entity_id
_entity_poly.type
_entity_poly.pdbx_seq_one_letter_code
_entity_poly.pdbx_strand_id
1 'polypeptide(L)'
;LLIGKQIVDYHMDKRTEIGGMLCALSRKDVEIVPTISANALPSGKVTSETFEFFKKELIKNIKKTKVDGILLVLHGAMVTEEIDDPEGNLLEEINNIIGKNTYIGVTLDMHANVSDLMVRNAHFLIGYRTHPHIDQWEIGRKAADIMVSLIKEQMQPTMVMKKLPMILPAETSLEPRSRLLKEIDMLEKNDEVTSISFFIGYPWADVNVIGSSVVVITKNNLQLAQKEADELANLFWRLRESFPLKIVS
;
A
#
# COMPACT_ATOMS: atom_id res chain seq x y z
N LEU A 1 -12.55 -3.20 16.15
CA LEU A 1 -13.31 -3.60 14.94
C LEU A 1 -14.42 -2.60 14.72
N LEU A 2 -14.53 -2.08 13.51
CA LEU A 2 -15.60 -1.20 13.04
C LEU A 2 -16.23 -1.84 11.79
N ILE A 3 -17.55 -1.78 11.67
CA ILE A 3 -18.28 -2.42 10.56
C ILE A 3 -19.22 -1.40 9.90
N GLY A 4 -19.25 -1.39 8.57
CA GLY A 4 -20.16 -0.57 7.78
C GLY A 4 -20.06 0.91 8.15
N LYS A 5 -21.20 1.55 8.44
CA LYS A 5 -21.27 2.99 8.76
C LYS A 5 -20.38 3.41 9.94
N GLN A 6 -20.07 2.51 10.88
CA GLN A 6 -19.15 2.81 12.00
C GLN A 6 -17.76 3.22 11.53
N ILE A 7 -17.31 2.71 10.38
CA ILE A 7 -16.02 3.07 9.78
C ILE A 7 -16.05 4.54 9.37
N VAL A 8 -17.11 4.94 8.68
CA VAL A 8 -17.30 6.33 8.26
C VAL A 8 -17.40 7.24 9.46
N ASP A 9 -18.29 6.93 10.41
CA ASP A 9 -18.52 7.75 11.61
C ASP A 9 -17.25 7.89 12.46
N TYR A 10 -16.39 6.86 12.52
CA TYR A 10 -15.15 6.90 13.30
C TYR A 10 -14.02 7.64 12.58
N HIS A 11 -13.85 7.45 11.28
CA HIS A 11 -12.70 7.97 10.53
C HIS A 11 -12.95 9.33 9.88
N MET A 12 -14.21 9.73 9.70
CA MET A 12 -14.54 11.07 9.22
C MET A 12 -13.84 12.11 10.10
N ASP A 13 -13.23 13.09 9.46
CA ASP A 13 -12.47 14.19 10.10
C ASP A 13 -11.23 13.77 10.91
N LYS A 14 -10.84 12.48 10.91
CA LYS A 14 -9.57 12.03 11.49
C LYS A 14 -8.44 12.02 10.48
N ARG A 15 -7.23 12.30 10.96
CA ARG A 15 -5.99 12.22 10.16
C ARG A 15 -5.47 10.79 9.99
N THR A 16 -6.33 9.86 9.59
CA THR A 16 -5.96 8.49 9.23
C THR A 16 -6.07 8.29 7.72
N GLU A 17 -5.58 7.17 7.18
CA GLU A 17 -5.68 6.77 5.77
C GLU A 17 -7.13 6.73 5.32
N ILE A 18 -7.98 6.03 6.08
CA ILE A 18 -9.41 5.94 5.80
C ILE A 18 -10.05 7.35 5.84
N GLY A 19 -9.69 8.20 6.81
CA GLY A 19 -10.21 9.58 6.87
C GLY A 19 -9.80 10.42 5.67
N GLY A 20 -8.57 10.24 5.18
CA GLY A 20 -8.09 10.85 3.94
C GLY A 20 -8.89 10.39 2.72
N MET A 21 -9.11 9.07 2.58
CA MET A 21 -9.93 8.50 1.51
C MET A 21 -11.36 9.04 1.56
N LEU A 22 -12.01 9.01 2.73
CA LEU A 22 -13.37 9.52 2.93
C LEU A 22 -13.46 11.02 2.56
N CYS A 23 -12.47 11.81 2.94
CA CYS A 23 -12.42 13.24 2.63
C CYS A 23 -12.33 13.49 1.11
N ALA A 24 -11.44 12.79 0.40
CA ALA A 24 -11.29 12.93 -1.05
C ALA A 24 -12.51 12.40 -1.84
N LEU A 25 -13.16 11.36 -1.32
CA LEU A 25 -14.35 10.74 -1.93
C LEU A 25 -15.67 11.40 -1.52
N SER A 26 -15.66 12.42 -0.65
CA SER A 26 -16.86 13.17 -0.25
C SER A 26 -17.35 14.11 -1.36
N ARG A 27 -17.88 13.52 -2.43
CA ARG A 27 -18.32 14.19 -3.67
C ARG A 27 -19.59 13.55 -4.23
N LYS A 28 -20.40 14.33 -4.95
CA LYS A 28 -21.76 13.91 -5.38
C LYS A 28 -21.79 12.75 -6.37
N ASP A 29 -20.70 12.53 -7.09
CA ASP A 29 -20.53 11.49 -8.11
C ASP A 29 -19.86 10.21 -7.58
N VAL A 30 -19.70 10.08 -6.25
CA VAL A 30 -19.12 8.89 -5.62
C VAL A 30 -20.05 8.37 -4.52
N GLU A 31 -20.33 7.08 -4.54
CA GLU A 31 -20.97 6.36 -3.44
C GLU A 31 -19.90 5.55 -2.68
N ILE A 32 -19.80 5.77 -1.37
CA ILE A 32 -18.85 5.06 -0.51
C ILE A 32 -19.55 3.88 0.15
N VAL A 33 -19.03 2.67 -0.07
CA VAL A 33 -19.56 1.43 0.50
C VAL A 33 -18.57 0.86 1.53
N PRO A 34 -18.71 1.18 2.83
CA PRO A 34 -17.80 0.71 3.86
C PRO A 34 -18.03 -0.78 4.19
N THR A 35 -16.95 -1.53 4.42
CA THR A 35 -16.99 -2.96 4.75
C THR A 35 -16.59 -3.22 6.21
N ILE A 36 -15.31 -3.50 6.46
CA ILE A 36 -14.74 -3.77 7.79
C ILE A 36 -13.45 -2.95 7.98
N SER A 37 -13.20 -2.53 9.21
CA SER A 37 -11.92 -1.95 9.63
C SER A 37 -11.49 -2.60 10.95
N ALA A 38 -10.35 -3.29 10.91
CA ALA A 38 -9.75 -3.97 12.04
C ALA A 38 -8.34 -3.42 12.26
N ASN A 39 -8.01 -3.12 13.52
CA ASN A 39 -6.71 -2.61 13.92
C ASN A 39 -6.28 -3.30 15.21
N ALA A 40 -4.99 -3.57 15.33
CA ALA A 40 -4.32 -4.12 16.49
C ALA A 40 -2.92 -3.49 16.60
N LEU A 41 -2.34 -3.48 17.81
CA LEU A 41 -0.96 -3.04 17.99
C LEU A 41 0.01 -4.07 17.38
N PRO A 42 1.16 -3.63 16.83
CA PRO A 42 2.18 -4.53 16.32
C PRO A 42 2.60 -5.56 17.38
N SER A 43 2.67 -6.84 16.99
CA SER A 43 3.00 -7.96 17.87
C SER A 43 3.45 -9.18 17.06
N GLY A 44 3.30 -10.38 17.60
CA GLY A 44 3.55 -11.65 16.93
C GLY A 44 2.54 -11.97 15.81
N LYS A 45 2.65 -13.19 15.28
CA LYS A 45 1.81 -13.70 14.19
C LYS A 45 0.32 -13.63 14.55
N VAL A 46 -0.50 -13.24 13.58
CA VAL A 46 -1.96 -13.31 13.70
C VAL A 46 -2.40 -14.78 13.62
N THR A 47 -3.35 -15.19 14.45
CA THR A 47 -3.83 -16.58 14.39
C THR A 47 -4.54 -16.85 13.06
N SER A 48 -4.38 -18.06 12.51
CA SER A 48 -5.05 -18.43 11.25
C SER A 48 -6.56 -18.22 11.33
N GLU A 49 -7.17 -18.55 12.48
CA GLU A 49 -8.60 -18.33 12.73
C GLU A 49 -9.00 -16.84 12.61
N THR A 50 -8.22 -15.93 13.21
CA THR A 50 -8.51 -14.50 13.19
C THR A 50 -8.42 -13.93 11.78
N PHE A 51 -7.36 -14.30 11.05
CA PHE A 51 -7.19 -13.87 9.66
C PHE A 51 -8.34 -14.40 8.78
N GLU A 52 -8.66 -15.69 8.87
CA GLU A 52 -9.75 -16.30 8.10
C GLU A 52 -11.11 -15.69 8.41
N PHE A 53 -11.36 -15.31 9.67
CA PHE A 53 -12.58 -14.61 10.07
C PHE A 53 -12.71 -13.26 9.33
N PHE A 54 -11.68 -12.41 9.37
CA PHE A 54 -11.72 -11.09 8.71
C PHE A 54 -11.74 -11.21 7.19
N LYS A 55 -10.96 -12.13 6.62
CA LYS A 55 -10.96 -12.41 5.18
C LYS A 55 -12.36 -12.80 4.71
N LYS A 56 -13.01 -13.76 5.37
CA LYS A 56 -14.37 -14.21 5.03
C LYS A 56 -15.39 -13.08 5.11
N GLU A 57 -15.36 -12.25 6.16
CA GLU A 57 -16.29 -11.13 6.28
C GLU A 57 -16.05 -10.05 5.22
N LEU A 58 -14.80 -9.73 4.89
CA LEU A 58 -14.47 -8.78 3.81
C LEU A 58 -14.96 -9.30 2.45
N ILE A 59 -14.62 -10.55 2.10
CA ILE A 59 -15.02 -11.20 0.85
C ILE A 59 -16.55 -11.30 0.71
N LYS A 60 -17.24 -11.67 1.79
CA LYS A 60 -18.71 -11.71 1.83
C LYS A 60 -19.33 -10.35 1.59
N ASN A 61 -18.75 -9.27 2.13
CA ASN A 61 -19.26 -7.93 1.89
C ASN A 61 -19.00 -7.46 0.46
N ILE A 62 -17.80 -7.70 -0.08
CA ILE A 62 -17.45 -7.37 -1.48
C ILE A 62 -18.41 -8.07 -2.45
N LYS A 63 -18.69 -9.38 -2.27
CA LYS A 63 -19.61 -10.14 -3.14
C LYS A 63 -21.05 -9.61 -3.16
N LYS A 64 -21.48 -8.92 -2.10
CA LYS A 64 -22.85 -8.36 -2.00
C LYS A 64 -22.98 -7.00 -2.66
N THR A 65 -21.87 -6.38 -3.05
CA THR A 65 -21.82 -5.01 -3.53
C THR A 65 -21.28 -4.98 -4.96
N LYS A 66 -21.79 -4.07 -5.79
CA LYS A 66 -21.18 -3.76 -7.08
C LYS A 66 -20.46 -2.43 -6.93
N VAL A 67 -19.16 -2.42 -7.20
CA VAL A 67 -18.30 -1.24 -7.05
C VAL A 67 -17.37 -1.12 -8.26
N ASP A 68 -17.05 0.11 -8.62
CA ASP A 68 -16.09 0.43 -9.69
C ASP A 68 -14.64 0.39 -9.19
N GLY A 69 -14.45 0.50 -7.88
CA GLY A 69 -13.14 0.45 -7.24
C GLY A 69 -13.20 0.01 -5.78
N ILE A 70 -12.13 -0.64 -5.33
CA ILE A 70 -11.93 -1.08 -3.95
C ILE A 70 -10.65 -0.42 -3.44
N LEU A 71 -10.75 0.34 -2.35
CA LEU A 71 -9.61 0.88 -1.62
C LEU A 71 -9.42 0.08 -0.34
N LEU A 72 -8.21 -0.45 -0.15
CA LEU A 72 -7.82 -1.20 1.04
C LEU A 72 -6.72 -0.45 1.78
N VAL A 73 -6.86 -0.35 3.09
CA VAL A 73 -5.79 0.09 3.98
C VAL A 73 -5.21 -1.18 4.59
N LEU A 74 -4.04 -1.57 4.11
CA LEU A 74 -3.30 -2.75 4.56
C LEU A 74 -1.97 -2.28 5.16
N HIS A 75 -1.40 -3.04 6.10
CA HIS A 75 -0.09 -2.69 6.64
C HIS A 75 1.01 -3.11 5.66
N GLY A 76 0.85 -4.26 5.02
CA GLY A 76 1.82 -4.89 4.11
C GLY A 76 2.91 -5.70 4.81
N ALA A 77 2.84 -5.87 6.14
CA ALA A 77 3.78 -6.69 6.91
C ALA A 77 3.07 -7.64 7.89
N MET A 78 1.77 -7.88 7.70
CA MET A 78 1.05 -8.86 8.49
C MET A 78 1.59 -10.26 8.17
N VAL A 79 1.73 -11.09 9.19
CA VAL A 79 2.10 -12.50 9.06
C VAL A 79 1.12 -13.32 9.89
N THR A 80 0.67 -14.47 9.37
CA THR A 80 -0.15 -15.40 10.15
C THR A 80 0.66 -16.62 10.58
N GLU A 81 0.06 -17.48 11.40
CA GLU A 81 0.65 -18.75 11.81
C GLU A 81 1.06 -19.63 10.60
N GLU A 82 0.28 -19.58 9.52
CA GLU A 82 0.42 -20.50 8.38
C GLU A 82 0.73 -19.81 7.04
N ILE A 83 0.59 -18.47 6.94
CA ILE A 83 0.75 -17.72 5.70
C ILE A 83 1.74 -16.56 5.92
N ASP A 84 2.83 -16.59 5.16
CA ASP A 84 3.86 -15.55 5.14
C ASP A 84 3.35 -14.21 4.57
N ASP A 85 2.52 -14.29 3.52
CA ASP A 85 1.93 -13.14 2.81
C ASP A 85 0.38 -13.21 2.81
N PRO A 86 -0.27 -12.98 3.96
CA PRO A 86 -1.72 -12.98 4.06
C PRO A 86 -2.37 -11.82 3.29
N GLU A 87 -1.68 -10.69 3.13
CA GLU A 87 -2.22 -9.51 2.46
C GLU A 87 -2.22 -9.71 0.93
N GLY A 88 -1.19 -10.32 0.35
CA GLY A 88 -1.21 -10.81 -1.02
C GLY A 88 -2.27 -11.89 -1.25
N ASN A 89 -2.43 -12.85 -0.32
CA ASN A 89 -3.48 -13.87 -0.40
C ASN A 89 -4.89 -13.24 -0.43
N LEU A 90 -5.12 -12.23 0.41
CA LEU A 90 -6.37 -11.48 0.42
C LEU A 90 -6.61 -10.77 -0.91
N LEU A 91 -5.59 -10.10 -1.47
CA LEU A 91 -5.71 -9.40 -2.74
C LEU A 91 -6.01 -10.36 -3.90
N GLU A 92 -5.38 -11.54 -3.93
CA GLU A 92 -5.69 -12.58 -4.91
C GLU A 92 -7.15 -13.04 -4.82
N GLU A 93 -7.63 -13.30 -3.61
CA GLU A 93 -9.03 -13.72 -3.42
C GLU A 93 -10.02 -12.62 -3.83
N ILE A 94 -9.72 -11.35 -3.52
CA ILE A 94 -10.53 -10.21 -3.97
C ILE A 94 -10.51 -10.12 -5.50
N ASN A 95 -9.34 -10.16 -6.13
CA ASN A 95 -9.18 -10.06 -7.57
C ASN A 95 -9.95 -11.17 -8.33
N ASN A 96 -10.01 -12.37 -7.75
CA ASN A 96 -10.75 -13.51 -8.32
C ASN A 96 -12.29 -13.35 -8.28
N ILE A 97 -12.83 -12.48 -7.43
CA ILE A 97 -14.29 -12.35 -7.25
C ILE A 97 -14.87 -11.05 -7.82
N ILE A 98 -14.03 -10.06 -8.12
CA ILE A 98 -14.47 -8.79 -8.69
C ILE A 98 -14.64 -8.88 -10.21
N GLY A 99 -15.36 -7.92 -10.79
CA GLY A 99 -15.52 -7.81 -12.23
C GLY A 99 -14.25 -7.26 -12.90
N LYS A 100 -14.06 -7.55 -14.19
CA LYS A 100 -12.93 -7.06 -15.00
C LYS A 100 -12.81 -5.53 -15.08
N ASN A 101 -13.85 -4.80 -14.70
CA ASN A 101 -13.92 -3.34 -14.75
C ASN A 101 -13.79 -2.70 -13.36
N THR A 102 -13.46 -3.48 -12.32
CA THR A 102 -13.30 -3.00 -10.95
C THR A 102 -11.81 -2.87 -10.63
N TYR A 103 -11.38 -1.71 -10.14
CA TYR A 103 -9.99 -1.47 -9.75
C TYR A 103 -9.74 -1.83 -8.27
N ILE A 104 -8.50 -2.21 -7.94
CA ILE A 104 -8.05 -2.47 -6.56
C ILE A 104 -6.88 -1.54 -6.26
N GLY A 105 -7.03 -0.67 -5.27
CA GLY A 105 -6.00 0.24 -4.78
C GLY A 105 -5.68 -0.06 -3.33
N VAL A 106 -4.39 -0.01 -2.97
CA VAL A 106 -3.95 -0.31 -1.61
C VAL A 106 -2.99 0.76 -1.12
N THR A 107 -3.23 1.25 0.09
CA THR A 107 -2.22 2.02 0.85
C THR A 107 -1.49 1.07 1.79
N LEU A 108 -0.17 1.25 1.90
CA LEU A 108 0.73 0.40 2.67
C LEU A 108 1.61 1.22 3.61
N ASP A 109 2.00 0.59 4.72
CA ASP A 109 3.02 1.13 5.60
C ASP A 109 4.39 1.16 4.92
N MET A 110 5.26 2.11 5.29
CA MET A 110 6.64 2.15 4.79
C MET A 110 7.42 0.86 5.12
N HIS A 111 7.03 0.15 6.18
CA HIS A 111 7.62 -1.13 6.58
C HIS A 111 7.00 -2.35 5.87
N ALA A 112 6.13 -2.15 4.89
CA ALA A 112 5.56 -3.27 4.14
C ALA A 112 6.64 -4.16 3.51
N ASN A 113 6.49 -5.47 3.69
CA ASN A 113 7.22 -6.50 2.96
C ASN A 113 6.48 -6.82 1.65
N VAL A 114 6.49 -5.86 0.71
CA VAL A 114 5.74 -5.98 -0.56
C VAL A 114 6.16 -7.24 -1.32
N SER A 115 5.14 -7.98 -1.79
CA SER A 115 5.28 -9.26 -2.49
C SER A 115 4.84 -9.19 -3.96
N ASP A 116 5.29 -10.16 -4.75
CA ASP A 116 4.79 -10.35 -6.13
C ASP A 116 3.29 -10.67 -6.18
N LEU A 117 2.73 -11.24 -5.12
CA LEU A 117 1.31 -11.56 -5.07
C LEU A 117 0.46 -10.29 -4.91
N MET A 118 0.91 -9.34 -4.07
CA MET A 118 0.28 -8.02 -3.96
C MET A 118 0.35 -7.26 -5.29
N VAL A 119 1.52 -7.24 -5.93
CA VAL A 119 1.75 -6.50 -7.19
C VAL A 119 0.89 -7.06 -8.32
N ARG A 120 0.70 -8.39 -8.39
CA ARG A 120 -0.12 -9.03 -9.44
C ARG A 120 -1.63 -8.85 -9.25
N ASN A 121 -2.09 -8.61 -8.03
CA ASN A 121 -3.52 -8.60 -7.69
C ASN A 121 -4.06 -7.23 -7.28
N ALA A 122 -3.24 -6.18 -7.32
CA ALA A 122 -3.66 -4.80 -7.17
C ALA A 122 -3.36 -4.01 -8.45
N HIS A 123 -4.15 -2.96 -8.70
CA HIS A 123 -3.92 -2.02 -9.79
C HIS A 123 -2.93 -0.92 -9.38
N PHE A 124 -2.90 -0.57 -8.09
CA PHE A 124 -1.86 0.29 -7.53
C PHE A 124 -1.61 -0.01 -6.05
N LEU A 125 -0.36 0.15 -5.63
CA LEU A 125 0.10 0.13 -4.25
C LEU A 125 0.84 1.45 -3.96
N ILE A 126 0.45 2.17 -2.92
CA ILE A 126 1.15 3.39 -2.50
C ILE A 126 1.59 3.28 -1.04
N GLY A 127 2.84 3.67 -0.76
CA GLY A 127 3.44 3.60 0.56
C GLY A 127 3.46 4.95 1.29
N TYR A 128 3.58 4.92 2.61
CA TYR A 128 3.86 6.12 3.40
C TYR A 128 5.22 6.71 3.06
N ARG A 129 5.31 8.04 3.16
CA ARG A 129 6.52 8.81 2.90
C ARG A 129 7.25 9.19 4.20
N THR A 130 6.58 9.15 5.34
CA THR A 130 7.18 9.59 6.63
C THR A 130 7.33 8.46 7.63
N HIS A 131 8.35 8.56 8.49
CA HIS A 131 8.53 7.75 9.70
C HIS A 131 9.15 8.63 10.80
N PRO A 132 8.44 8.91 11.92
CA PRO A 132 7.11 8.39 12.30
C PRO A 132 6.01 8.79 11.30
N HIS A 133 5.01 7.92 11.14
CA HIS A 133 3.95 8.07 10.13
C HIS A 133 2.99 9.21 10.49
N ILE A 134 3.15 10.37 9.85
CA ILE A 134 2.30 11.56 10.03
C ILE A 134 1.52 11.94 8.76
N ASP A 135 1.74 11.20 7.66
CA ASP A 135 1.20 11.45 6.33
C ASP A 135 0.10 10.47 5.90
N GLN A 136 -0.44 9.67 6.85
CA GLN A 136 -1.49 8.69 6.58
C GLN A 136 -2.70 9.31 5.86
N TRP A 137 -3.15 10.50 6.28
CA TRP A 137 -4.27 11.20 5.66
C TRP A 137 -3.97 11.63 4.22
N GLU A 138 -2.78 12.18 3.97
CA GLU A 138 -2.32 12.60 2.64
C GLU A 138 -2.24 11.39 1.69
N ILE A 139 -1.73 10.26 2.17
CA ILE A 139 -1.66 9.01 1.40
C ILE A 139 -3.05 8.46 1.11
N GLY A 140 -3.96 8.47 2.09
CA GLY A 140 -5.35 8.09 1.87
C GLY A 140 -6.03 8.93 0.79
N ARG A 141 -5.79 10.24 0.78
CA ARG A 141 -6.28 11.13 -0.30
C ARG A 141 -5.66 10.80 -1.64
N LYS A 142 -4.34 10.64 -1.72
CA LYS A 142 -3.63 10.26 -2.95
C LYS A 142 -4.20 8.97 -3.55
N ALA A 143 -4.46 7.95 -2.72
CA ALA A 143 -5.08 6.70 -3.17
C ALA A 143 -6.48 6.92 -3.75
N ALA A 144 -7.31 7.72 -3.07
CA ALA A 144 -8.66 8.03 -3.54
C ALA A 144 -8.63 8.81 -4.87
N ASP A 145 -7.74 9.80 -5.01
CA ASP A 145 -7.60 10.59 -6.23
C ASP A 145 -7.12 9.73 -7.41
N ILE A 146 -6.14 8.82 -7.19
CA ILE A 146 -5.71 7.84 -8.19
C ILE A 146 -6.88 6.94 -8.60
N MET A 147 -7.62 6.38 -7.63
CA MET A 147 -8.77 5.51 -7.91
C MET A 147 -9.82 6.22 -8.78
N VAL A 148 -10.16 7.48 -8.46
CA VAL A 148 -11.11 8.26 -9.24
C VAL A 148 -10.60 8.52 -10.67
N SER A 149 -9.31 8.83 -10.84
CA SER A 149 -8.71 9.01 -12.17
C SER A 149 -8.78 7.71 -13.00
N LEU A 150 -8.39 6.57 -12.42
CA LEU A 150 -8.44 5.27 -13.11
C LEU A 150 -9.86 4.93 -13.59
N ILE A 151 -10.87 5.12 -12.73
CA ILE A 151 -12.27 4.85 -13.06
C ILE A 151 -12.78 5.80 -14.15
N LYS A 152 -12.54 7.10 -14.02
CA LYS A 152 -13.06 8.11 -14.95
C LYS A 152 -12.42 8.02 -16.33
N GLU A 153 -11.12 7.76 -16.37
CA GLU A 153 -10.35 7.68 -17.62
C GLU A 153 -10.35 6.27 -18.21
N GLN A 154 -10.92 5.28 -17.50
CA GLN A 154 -10.84 3.85 -17.85
C GLN A 154 -9.40 3.41 -18.12
N MET A 155 -8.47 3.97 -17.34
CA MET A 155 -7.04 3.78 -17.52
C MET A 155 -6.59 2.45 -16.92
N GLN A 156 -5.78 1.72 -17.67
CA GLN A 156 -5.07 0.54 -17.15
C GLN A 156 -3.70 0.95 -16.63
N PRO A 157 -3.46 1.00 -15.30
CA PRO A 157 -2.15 1.34 -14.78
C PRO A 157 -1.16 0.20 -15.04
N THR A 158 0.12 0.55 -15.17
CA THR A 158 1.21 -0.44 -15.13
C THR A 158 1.99 -0.25 -13.84
N MET A 159 2.16 -1.32 -13.08
CA MET A 159 2.89 -1.34 -11.82
C MET A 159 4.09 -2.27 -11.90
N VAL A 160 5.28 -1.76 -11.52
CA VAL A 160 6.53 -2.52 -11.45
C VAL A 160 7.08 -2.44 -10.04
N MET A 161 7.44 -3.60 -9.49
CA MET A 161 8.20 -3.69 -8.25
C MET A 161 9.65 -4.07 -8.52
N LYS A 162 10.58 -3.48 -7.77
CA LYS A 162 11.95 -3.97 -7.60
C LYS A 162 12.25 -4.28 -6.16
N LYS A 163 12.50 -5.57 -5.89
CA LYS A 163 12.98 -6.06 -4.61
C LYS A 163 14.49 -5.88 -4.53
N LEU A 164 14.98 -5.37 -3.40
CA LEU A 164 16.40 -5.21 -3.15
C LEU A 164 16.90 -6.35 -2.25
N PRO A 165 18.10 -6.88 -2.47
CA PRO A 165 18.67 -7.94 -1.64
C PRO A 165 19.28 -7.35 -0.34
N MET A 166 18.46 -6.64 0.44
CA MET A 166 18.84 -6.08 1.74
C MET A 166 17.68 -6.08 2.73
N ILE A 167 18.05 -6.17 4.01
CA ILE A 167 17.19 -5.96 5.16
C ILE A 167 17.76 -4.78 5.91
N LEU A 168 16.91 -3.80 6.21
CA LEU A 168 17.27 -2.60 6.96
C LEU A 168 16.64 -2.65 8.35
N PRO A 169 17.20 -1.96 9.35
CA PRO A 169 16.50 -1.75 10.62
C PRO A 169 15.13 -1.11 10.37
N ALA A 170 14.13 -1.39 11.21
CA ALA A 170 12.83 -0.74 11.09
C ALA A 170 12.97 0.78 11.29
N GLU A 171 13.70 1.16 12.32
CA GLU A 171 14.07 2.55 12.59
C GLU A 171 15.27 2.98 11.76
N THR A 172 15.05 3.90 10.83
CA THR A 172 16.08 4.36 9.88
C THR A 172 16.33 5.86 9.92
N SER A 173 17.58 6.23 9.62
CA SER A 173 18.05 7.60 9.47
C SER A 173 17.18 8.40 8.48
N LEU A 174 16.91 9.67 8.81
CA LEU A 174 16.05 10.55 8.00
C LEU A 174 16.71 10.97 6.68
N GLU A 175 18.04 11.15 6.67
CA GLU A 175 18.79 11.65 5.50
C GLU A 175 18.63 10.76 4.25
N PRO A 176 18.88 9.44 4.30
CA PRO A 176 18.76 8.60 3.10
C PRO A 176 17.31 8.47 2.62
N ARG A 177 16.34 8.44 3.55
CA ARG A 177 14.91 8.51 3.22
C ARG A 177 14.56 9.79 2.49
N SER A 178 15.04 10.93 2.99
CA SER A 178 14.79 12.25 2.38
C SER A 178 15.37 12.35 0.96
N ARG A 179 16.52 11.71 0.71
CA ARG A 179 17.11 11.64 -0.63
C ARG A 179 16.28 10.79 -1.59
N LEU A 180 15.74 9.66 -1.14
CA LEU A 180 14.82 8.86 -1.94
C LEU A 180 13.53 9.63 -2.24
N LEU A 181 12.95 10.30 -1.25
CA LEU A 181 11.73 11.09 -1.43
C LEU A 181 11.94 12.25 -2.41
N LYS A 182 13.10 12.91 -2.35
CA LYS A 182 13.45 13.98 -3.29
C LYS A 182 13.58 13.45 -4.72
N GLU A 183 14.15 12.25 -4.90
CA GLU A 183 14.21 11.60 -6.21
C GLU A 183 12.80 11.26 -6.70
N ILE A 184 11.98 10.64 -5.85
CA ILE A 184 10.57 10.38 -6.14
C ILE A 184 9.83 11.65 -6.59
N ASP A 185 10.00 12.75 -5.87
CA ASP A 185 9.35 14.03 -6.22
C ASP A 185 9.82 14.61 -7.55
N MET A 186 11.03 14.27 -8.00
CA MET A 186 11.52 14.64 -9.32
C MET A 186 10.94 13.75 -10.41
N LEU A 187 10.87 12.44 -10.17
CA LEU A 187 10.33 11.45 -11.11
C LEU A 187 8.81 11.60 -11.28
N GLU A 188 8.08 11.89 -10.21
CA GLU A 188 6.62 12.15 -10.23
C GLU A 188 6.23 13.47 -10.93
N LYS A 189 7.19 14.30 -11.39
CA LYS A 189 6.89 15.43 -12.29
C LYS A 189 6.57 15.02 -13.71
N ASN A 190 6.90 13.78 -14.08
CA ASN A 190 6.50 13.23 -15.37
C ASN A 190 5.03 12.81 -15.29
N ASP A 191 4.16 13.42 -16.11
CA ASP A 191 2.71 13.16 -16.10
C ASP A 191 2.33 11.71 -16.45
N GLU A 192 3.25 10.93 -17.00
CA GLU A 192 3.08 9.49 -17.26
C GLU A 192 3.30 8.62 -16.01
N VAL A 193 3.86 9.18 -14.92
CA VAL A 193 4.07 8.52 -13.63
C VAL A 193 2.89 8.84 -12.71
N THR A 194 2.17 7.79 -12.28
CA THR A 194 1.03 7.93 -11.37
C THR A 194 1.47 8.04 -9.91
N SER A 195 2.40 7.18 -9.49
CA SER A 195 2.97 7.21 -8.14
C SER A 195 4.23 6.37 -8.05
N ILE A 196 5.15 6.76 -7.17
CA ILE A 196 6.31 5.95 -6.78
C ILE A 196 6.36 5.82 -5.26
N SER A 197 6.77 4.66 -4.76
CA SER A 197 6.94 4.40 -3.33
C SER A 197 8.18 3.54 -3.10
N PHE A 198 8.86 3.76 -1.98
CA PHE A 198 9.86 2.84 -1.46
C PHE A 198 9.38 2.26 -0.14
N PHE A 199 9.81 1.05 0.15
CA PHE A 199 9.47 0.32 1.37
C PHE A 199 10.77 -0.15 2.03
N ILE A 200 10.92 0.15 3.31
CA ILE A 200 12.05 -0.31 4.14
C ILE A 200 11.96 -1.82 4.34
N GLY A 201 10.74 -2.35 4.49
CA GLY A 201 10.48 -3.72 4.89
C GLY A 201 10.56 -3.90 6.40
N TYR A 202 9.77 -4.82 6.94
CA TYR A 202 9.74 -5.12 8.36
C TYR A 202 10.76 -6.23 8.66
N PRO A 203 11.88 -5.93 9.35
CA PRO A 203 13.03 -6.84 9.41
C PRO A 203 12.86 -8.01 10.38
N TRP A 204 11.84 -7.98 11.24
CA TRP A 204 11.62 -9.01 12.26
C TRP A 204 10.65 -10.11 11.81
N ALA A 205 10.19 -10.10 10.55
CA ALA A 205 9.37 -11.16 9.99
C ALA A 205 10.24 -12.22 9.31
N ASP A 206 10.18 -13.46 9.79
CA ASP A 206 10.80 -14.62 9.12
C ASP A 206 9.86 -15.12 8.01
N VAL A 207 9.89 -14.45 6.86
CA VAL A 207 9.00 -14.70 5.71
C VAL A 207 9.75 -14.61 4.38
N ASN A 208 9.29 -15.36 3.38
CA ASN A 208 9.94 -15.41 2.07
C ASN A 208 9.93 -14.08 1.30
N VAL A 209 9.00 -13.19 1.63
CA VAL A 209 8.81 -11.89 0.96
C VAL A 209 9.53 -10.74 1.68
N ILE A 210 10.37 -11.02 2.69
CA ILE A 210 11.06 -10.00 3.48
C ILE A 210 11.94 -9.08 2.61
N GLY A 211 12.06 -7.82 3.02
CA GLY A 211 13.12 -6.92 2.57
C GLY A 211 12.61 -5.69 1.83
N SER A 212 13.55 -4.79 1.54
CA SER A 212 13.24 -3.49 0.95
C SER A 212 12.79 -3.60 -0.50
N SER A 213 11.90 -2.70 -0.92
CA SER A 213 11.41 -2.65 -2.30
C SER A 213 11.14 -1.24 -2.78
N VAL A 214 11.05 -1.09 -4.10
CA VAL A 214 10.51 0.07 -4.79
C VAL A 214 9.31 -0.38 -5.61
N VAL A 215 8.25 0.41 -5.64
CA VAL A 215 7.08 0.23 -6.51
C VAL A 215 6.86 1.50 -7.32
N VAL A 216 6.75 1.35 -8.64
CA VAL A 216 6.46 2.44 -9.59
C VAL A 216 5.18 2.12 -10.32
N ILE A 217 4.28 3.10 -10.41
CA ILE A 217 3.02 3.02 -11.14
C ILE A 217 3.03 4.09 -12.23
N THR A 218 2.66 3.71 -13.45
CA THR A 218 2.56 4.60 -14.62
C THR A 218 1.21 4.46 -15.32
N LYS A 219 0.92 5.40 -16.20
CA LYS A 219 -0.23 5.38 -17.12
C LYS A 219 0.03 4.43 -18.29
N ASN A 220 -0.07 3.13 -18.03
CA ASN A 220 0.11 2.07 -19.04
C ASN A 220 1.48 2.08 -19.74
N ASN A 221 2.58 2.45 -19.04
CA ASN A 221 3.91 2.54 -19.63
C ASN A 221 4.93 1.66 -18.90
N LEU A 222 5.00 0.39 -19.29
CA LEU A 222 5.89 -0.60 -18.67
C LEU A 222 7.38 -0.22 -18.74
N GLN A 223 7.82 0.33 -19.87
CA GLN A 223 9.23 0.68 -20.06
C GLN A 223 9.64 1.83 -19.15
N LEU A 224 8.78 2.84 -19.01
CA LEU A 224 8.98 3.92 -18.05
C LEU A 224 8.96 3.38 -16.62
N ALA A 225 7.95 2.59 -16.25
CA ALA A 225 7.85 2.03 -14.90
C ALA A 225 9.09 1.22 -14.52
N GLN A 226 9.60 0.41 -15.45
CA GLN A 226 10.80 -0.40 -15.28
C GLN A 226 12.06 0.48 -15.14
N LYS A 227 12.22 1.49 -15.99
CA LYS A 227 13.33 2.45 -15.92
C LYS A 227 13.37 3.16 -14.58
N GLU A 228 12.27 3.76 -14.15
CA GLU A 228 12.22 4.54 -12.91
C GLU A 228 12.38 3.63 -11.67
N ALA A 229 11.86 2.40 -11.72
CA ALA A 229 12.05 1.44 -10.64
C ALA A 229 13.52 1.03 -10.50
N ASP A 230 14.23 0.82 -11.62
CA ASP A 230 15.66 0.50 -11.62
C ASP A 230 16.50 1.69 -11.14
N GLU A 231 16.17 2.91 -11.57
CA GLU A 231 16.87 4.14 -11.17
C GLU A 231 16.77 4.36 -9.65
N LEU A 232 15.55 4.29 -9.12
CA LEU A 232 15.32 4.48 -7.68
C LEU A 232 15.87 3.31 -6.85
N ALA A 233 15.73 2.05 -7.31
CA ALA A 233 16.32 0.91 -6.62
C ALA A 233 17.86 1.01 -6.58
N ASN A 234 18.50 1.47 -7.66
CA ASN A 234 19.94 1.69 -7.67
C ASN A 234 20.35 2.78 -6.66
N LEU A 235 19.58 3.88 -6.56
CA LEU A 235 19.83 4.89 -5.52
C LEU A 235 19.65 4.31 -4.12
N PHE A 236 18.57 3.58 -3.88
CA PHE A 236 18.27 2.95 -2.59
C PHE A 236 19.40 1.99 -2.17
N TRP A 237 19.86 1.13 -3.09
CA TRP A 237 20.98 0.23 -2.86
C TRP A 237 22.28 0.96 -2.51
N ARG A 238 22.60 2.07 -3.19
CA ARG A 238 23.79 2.88 -2.89
C ARG A 238 23.74 3.52 -1.50
N LEU A 239 22.54 3.86 -1.02
CA LEU A 239 22.32 4.49 0.27
C LEU A 239 22.26 3.50 1.44
N ARG A 240 22.25 2.17 1.20
CA ARG A 240 22.00 1.13 2.21
C ARG A 240 22.81 1.30 3.52
N GLU A 241 24.10 1.65 3.42
CA GLU A 241 24.99 1.81 4.59
C GLU A 241 24.70 3.08 5.41
N SER A 242 23.88 3.99 4.87
CA SER A 242 23.49 5.25 5.53
C SER A 242 22.17 5.14 6.30
N PHE A 243 21.39 4.07 6.10
CA PHE A 243 20.11 3.86 6.79
C PHE A 243 20.22 3.56 8.28
N PRO A 244 21.20 2.76 8.77
CA PRO A 244 21.31 2.48 10.19
C PRO A 244 21.42 3.75 11.04
N LEU A 245 20.70 3.78 12.16
CA LEU A 245 20.81 4.87 13.13
C LEU A 245 22.13 4.78 13.90
N LYS A 246 22.76 5.93 14.13
CA LYS A 246 23.84 6.03 15.12
C LYS A 246 23.22 6.22 16.49
N ILE A 247 23.09 5.13 17.24
CA ILE A 247 22.65 5.16 18.63
C ILE A 247 23.83 5.57 19.52
N VAL A 248 23.55 6.40 20.54
CA VAL A 248 24.52 6.75 21.57
C VAL A 248 24.41 5.69 22.68
N SER A 249 25.53 5.11 23.07
CA SER A 249 25.65 4.19 24.21
C SER A 249 25.78 4.94 25.53
#